data_AF-A0A946U9H7-F1
#
_entry.id   AF-A0A946U9H7-F1
#
_cell.length_a   1.000
_cell.length_b   1.000
_cell.length_c   1.000
_cell.angle_alpha   90.00
_cell.angle_beta   90.00
_cell.angle_gamma   90.00
#
_symmetry.space_group_name_H-M   'P 1'
#
loop_
_entity.id
_entity.type
_entity.pdbx_description
1 polymer ?
#
loop_
_entity_poly.entity_id
_entity_poly.type
_entity_poly.pdbx_seq_one_letter_code
_entity_poly.pdbx_strand_id
1 'polypeptide(L)'
;VFTPDCLVQNSAGVTIANLGGGQRWHGWECSVNGYWAMSGNVHGELMEAFYYVKGNVKLLGNPNGTWYATIVAEGYIDVSGNADYKPWGSKAGNNTGDHSANEILFLAGNDLRITGNPDQQFNGILAAHMEVQVAGNPFLQGSIVAENGLHAMGQEATNGQAVVDLVTQNSIEGSMNMNAYGTAVIGGGNPVKVTGWRELVH
;
A
#
# COMPACT_ATOMS: atom_id res chain seq x y z
N VAL A 1 -8.57 10.17 5.81
CA VAL A 1 -8.62 9.12 6.85
C VAL A 1 -9.82 8.25 6.60
N PHE A 2 -9.63 6.94 6.56
CA PHE A 2 -10.68 5.94 6.33
C PHE A 2 -10.89 5.19 7.64
N THR A 3 -12.11 5.26 8.17
CA THR A 3 -12.43 4.73 9.51
C THR A 3 -13.05 3.33 9.43
N PRO A 4 -13.12 2.60 10.54
CA PRO A 4 -13.73 1.26 10.59
C PRO A 4 -15.24 1.32 10.33
N ASP A 5 -15.89 2.42 10.70
CA ASP A 5 -17.34 2.64 10.54
C ASP A 5 -17.74 3.07 9.11
N CYS A 6 -16.90 2.78 8.11
CA CYS A 6 -17.11 3.16 6.72
C CYS A 6 -17.21 4.67 6.48
N LEU A 7 -16.56 5.49 7.30
CA LEU A 7 -16.51 6.94 7.11
C LEU A 7 -15.18 7.35 6.47
N VAL A 8 -15.26 8.32 5.56
CA VAL A 8 -14.10 9.03 5.03
C VAL A 8 -14.05 10.40 5.69
N GLN A 9 -12.94 10.71 6.33
CA GLN A 9 -12.68 11.98 7.01
C GLN A 9 -11.51 12.73 6.38
N ASN A 10 -11.60 14.06 6.32
CA ASN A 10 -10.46 14.90 5.95
C ASN A 10 -9.44 15.02 7.11
N SER A 11 -8.37 15.79 6.92
CA SER A 11 -7.33 16.00 7.94
C SER A 11 -7.82 16.72 9.21
N ALA A 12 -8.95 17.43 9.14
CA ALA A 12 -9.58 18.08 10.30
C ALA A 12 -10.56 17.15 11.06
N GLY A 13 -10.67 15.88 10.66
CA GLY A 13 -11.59 14.91 11.27
C GLY A 13 -13.05 15.08 10.84
N VAL A 14 -13.34 15.92 9.85
CA VAL A 14 -14.71 16.11 9.32
C VAL A 14 -15.03 14.99 8.35
N THR A 15 -16.18 14.33 8.55
CA THR A 15 -16.71 13.32 7.64
C THR A 15 -17.09 13.97 6.30
N ILE A 16 -16.47 13.50 5.23
CA ILE A 16 -16.70 13.96 3.84
C ILE A 16 -17.42 12.91 2.99
N ALA A 17 -17.46 11.66 3.43
CA ALA A 17 -18.29 10.60 2.85
C ALA A 17 -18.66 9.55 3.90
N ASN A 18 -19.84 8.95 3.76
CA ASN A 18 -20.29 7.79 4.53
C ASN A 18 -20.63 6.67 3.55
N LEU A 19 -19.86 5.58 3.59
CA LEU A 19 -20.00 4.44 2.68
C LEU A 19 -20.74 3.25 3.29
N GLY A 20 -21.38 3.44 4.44
CA GLY A 20 -22.29 2.45 5.02
C GLY A 20 -23.38 2.05 4.01
N GLY A 21 -23.69 0.76 3.95
CA GLY A 21 -24.71 0.24 3.04
C GLY A 21 -24.26 0.07 1.58
N GLY A 22 -22.95 0.00 1.31
CA GLY A 22 -22.41 -0.37 0.00
C GLY A 22 -22.29 0.79 -1.00
N GLN A 23 -22.14 2.02 -0.51
CA GLN A 23 -21.87 3.18 -1.37
C GLN A 23 -20.40 3.23 -1.81
N ARG A 24 -20.13 4.03 -2.85
CA ARG A 24 -18.78 4.26 -3.41
C ARG A 24 -18.37 5.72 -3.30
N TRP A 25 -17.09 5.97 -3.10
CA TRP A 25 -16.50 7.31 -3.19
C TRP A 25 -15.11 7.25 -3.81
N HIS A 26 -14.93 7.88 -4.97
CA HIS A 26 -13.65 7.88 -5.71
C HIS A 26 -13.03 6.46 -5.85
N GLY A 27 -13.87 5.50 -6.27
CA GLY A 27 -13.45 4.10 -6.45
C GLY A 27 -13.29 3.29 -5.15
N TRP A 28 -13.36 3.93 -3.98
CA TRP A 28 -13.33 3.27 -2.68
C TRP A 28 -14.70 2.74 -2.28
N GLU A 29 -14.69 1.55 -1.70
CA GLU A 29 -15.79 0.87 -1.05
C GLU A 29 -15.35 0.45 0.34
N CYS A 30 -16.29 0.49 1.29
CA CYS A 30 -16.08 -0.10 2.60
C CYS A 30 -16.81 -1.44 2.66
N SER A 31 -16.07 -2.50 2.94
CA SER A 31 -16.68 -3.78 3.31
C SER A 31 -17.03 -3.75 4.79
N VAL A 32 -18.28 -4.08 5.11
CA VAL A 32 -18.74 -4.28 6.50
C VAL A 32 -17.92 -5.37 7.22
N ASN A 33 -17.18 -6.19 6.47
CA ASN A 33 -16.35 -7.29 6.96
C ASN A 33 -14.84 -6.92 7.11
N GLY A 34 -14.50 -5.65 7.31
CA GLY A 34 -13.18 -5.31 7.88
C GLY A 34 -12.06 -4.92 6.92
N TYR A 35 -12.40 -4.44 5.73
CA TYR A 35 -11.40 -3.86 4.84
C TYR A 35 -12.00 -2.77 3.95
N TRP A 36 -11.13 -1.83 3.57
CA TRP A 36 -11.39 -0.84 2.54
C TRP A 36 -10.90 -1.38 1.20
N ALA A 37 -11.76 -1.39 0.21
CA ALA A 37 -11.45 -1.87 -1.12
C ALA A 37 -11.42 -0.71 -2.10
N MET A 38 -10.38 -0.64 -2.92
CA MET A 38 -10.46 0.08 -4.19
C MET A 38 -10.77 -0.94 -5.27
N SER A 39 -11.94 -0.83 -5.91
CA SER A 39 -12.42 -1.77 -6.93
C SER A 39 -12.82 -1.09 -8.26
N GLY A 40 -12.68 0.23 -8.36
CA GLY A 40 -13.08 1.02 -9.53
C GLY A 40 -12.18 0.81 -10.76
N ASN A 41 -12.79 0.73 -11.94
CA ASN A 41 -12.10 0.58 -13.23
C ASN A 41 -11.99 1.90 -14.03
N VAL A 42 -12.14 3.05 -13.37
CA VAL A 42 -12.29 4.34 -14.06
C VAL A 42 -11.20 5.31 -13.63
N HIS A 43 -10.34 5.70 -14.56
CA HIS A 43 -9.24 6.66 -14.38
C HIS A 43 -9.67 8.00 -13.75
N GLY A 44 -10.92 8.43 -13.98
CA GLY A 44 -11.49 9.67 -13.42
C GLY A 44 -11.93 9.57 -11.95
N GLU A 45 -11.98 8.36 -11.39
CA GLU A 45 -12.35 8.14 -9.99
C GLU A 45 -11.13 8.09 -9.07
N LEU A 46 -9.91 8.00 -9.62
CA LEU A 46 -8.68 7.98 -8.84
C LEU A 46 -8.31 9.38 -8.36
N MET A 47 -8.54 9.64 -7.07
CA MET A 47 -8.02 10.84 -6.45
C MET A 47 -6.54 10.68 -6.11
N GLU A 48 -5.74 11.66 -6.53
CA GLU A 48 -4.33 11.78 -6.10
C GLU A 48 -4.30 12.28 -4.65
N ALA A 49 -3.89 11.42 -3.70
CA ALA A 49 -3.92 11.77 -2.28
C ALA A 49 -3.02 10.86 -1.42
N PHE A 50 -2.78 11.34 -0.19
CA PHE A 50 -2.31 10.52 0.92
C PHE A 50 -3.49 9.86 1.62
N TYR A 51 -3.49 8.53 1.66
CA TYR A 51 -4.55 7.70 2.24
C TYR A 51 -4.05 7.10 3.56
N TYR A 52 -4.67 7.51 4.67
CA TYR A 52 -4.51 6.83 5.97
C TYR A 52 -5.75 5.98 6.26
N VAL A 53 -5.57 4.68 6.44
CA VAL A 53 -6.65 3.70 6.61
C VAL A 53 -6.52 2.99 7.95
N LYS A 54 -7.55 3.16 8.78
CA LYS A 54 -7.68 2.45 10.07
C LYS A 54 -8.26 1.06 9.84
N GLY A 55 -7.42 0.15 9.37
CA GLY A 55 -7.80 -1.22 9.07
C GLY A 55 -7.07 -1.75 7.84
N ASN A 56 -7.65 -2.76 7.22
CA ASN A 56 -7.05 -3.44 6.07
C ASN A 56 -7.41 -2.75 4.75
N VAL A 57 -6.51 -2.88 3.77
CA VAL A 57 -6.70 -2.35 2.42
C VAL A 57 -6.63 -3.47 1.40
N LYS A 58 -7.56 -3.44 0.44
CA LYS A 58 -7.50 -4.26 -0.77
C LYS A 58 -7.52 -3.38 -2.01
N LEU A 59 -6.51 -3.49 -2.85
CA LEU A 59 -6.42 -2.80 -4.13
C LEU A 59 -6.73 -3.80 -5.23
N LEU A 60 -7.98 -3.82 -5.66
CA LEU A 60 -8.57 -4.81 -6.57
C LEU A 60 -8.84 -4.25 -7.97
N GLY A 61 -8.99 -2.93 -8.08
CA GLY A 61 -9.41 -2.25 -9.32
C GLY A 61 -8.35 -2.20 -10.42
N ASN A 62 -8.82 -2.05 -11.67
CA ASN A 62 -8.01 -1.75 -12.84
C ASN A 62 -8.37 -0.35 -13.38
N PRO A 63 -7.75 0.72 -12.89
CA PRO A 63 -8.01 2.05 -13.41
C PRO A 63 -7.43 2.30 -14.82
N ASN A 64 -6.77 1.32 -15.46
CA ASN A 64 -6.07 1.45 -16.75
C ASN A 64 -5.19 2.71 -16.81
N GLY A 65 -4.33 2.88 -15.81
CA GLY A 65 -3.44 4.04 -15.74
C GLY A 65 -2.62 4.09 -14.45
N THR A 66 -1.92 5.21 -14.30
CA THR A 66 -1.08 5.48 -13.14
C THR A 66 -1.89 6.15 -12.03
N TRP A 67 -1.87 5.55 -10.85
CA TRP A 67 -2.41 6.14 -9.63
C TRP A 67 -1.29 6.73 -8.77
N TYR A 68 -1.42 8.02 -8.49
CA TYR A 68 -0.53 8.76 -7.60
C TYR A 68 -1.11 8.76 -6.18
N ALA A 69 -0.68 7.81 -5.36
CA ALA A 69 -1.17 7.64 -4.00
C ALA A 69 -0.07 7.11 -3.09
N THR A 70 -0.05 7.63 -1.86
CA THR A 70 0.66 7.00 -0.74
C THR A 70 -0.40 6.40 0.17
N ILE A 71 -0.30 5.10 0.46
CA ILE A 71 -1.30 4.38 1.25
C ILE A 71 -0.63 3.85 2.51
N VAL A 72 -1.17 4.27 3.65
CA VAL A 72 -0.80 3.81 4.97
C VAL A 72 -1.99 3.08 5.58
N ALA A 73 -1.81 1.82 5.94
CA ALA A 73 -2.83 0.99 6.57
C ALA A 73 -2.37 0.55 7.96
N GLU A 74 -3.23 0.66 8.97
CA GLU A 74 -2.97 0.06 10.28
C GLU A 74 -2.99 -1.48 10.22
N GLY A 75 -3.70 -2.06 9.24
CA GLY A 75 -3.72 -3.48 8.97
C GLY A 75 -2.85 -3.87 7.77
N TYR A 76 -3.26 -4.92 7.05
CA TYR A 76 -2.56 -5.37 5.85
C TYR A 76 -2.88 -4.52 4.62
N ILE A 77 -2.03 -4.60 3.60
CA ILE A 77 -2.30 -4.13 2.24
C ILE A 77 -2.23 -5.32 1.28
N ASP A 78 -3.31 -5.57 0.54
CA ASP A 78 -3.46 -6.67 -0.42
C ASP A 78 -3.69 -6.11 -1.83
N VAL A 79 -2.69 -6.21 -2.69
CA VAL A 79 -2.71 -5.68 -4.07
C VAL A 79 -2.86 -6.82 -5.05
N SER A 80 -4.00 -6.84 -5.75
CA SER A 80 -4.30 -7.80 -6.82
C SER A 80 -4.86 -7.16 -8.09
N GLY A 81 -5.13 -5.85 -8.05
CA GLY A 81 -5.36 -5.03 -9.23
C GLY A 81 -4.08 -4.83 -10.05
N ASN A 82 -4.21 -4.21 -11.22
CA ASN A 82 -3.15 -4.03 -12.22
C ASN A 82 -2.88 -2.55 -12.54
N ALA A 83 -3.20 -1.63 -11.61
CA ALA A 83 -2.81 -0.23 -11.74
C ALA A 83 -1.28 -0.07 -11.66
N ASP A 84 -0.75 0.94 -12.33
CA ASP A 84 0.59 1.44 -12.01
C ASP A 84 0.50 2.34 -10.80
N TYR A 85 1.41 2.18 -9.84
CA TYR A 85 1.40 2.91 -8.58
C TYR A 85 2.63 3.81 -8.46
N LYS A 86 2.39 5.07 -8.09
CA LYS A 86 3.42 6.06 -7.79
C LYS A 86 3.08 6.82 -6.50
N PRO A 87 4.07 7.26 -5.72
CA PRO A 87 3.80 7.95 -4.46
C PRO A 87 3.03 9.25 -4.71
N TRP A 88 2.20 9.63 -3.75
CA TRP A 88 1.52 10.92 -3.80
C TRP A 88 2.55 12.06 -3.88
N GLY A 89 2.28 13.10 -4.70
CA GLY A 89 3.21 14.22 -4.91
C GLY A 89 4.34 13.97 -5.90
N SER A 90 4.51 12.73 -6.41
CA SER A 90 5.54 12.40 -7.42
C SER A 90 5.15 12.75 -8.87
N LYS A 91 3.94 13.26 -9.10
CA LYS A 91 3.47 13.66 -10.43
C LYS A 91 4.19 14.92 -10.90
N ALA A 92 4.81 14.85 -12.09
CA ALA A 92 5.51 15.99 -12.68
C ALA A 92 4.58 17.22 -12.80
N GLY A 93 5.04 18.36 -12.29
CA GLY A 93 4.28 19.62 -12.30
C GLY A 93 3.32 19.81 -11.12
N ASN A 94 3.22 18.86 -10.18
CA ASN A 94 2.47 19.07 -8.94
C ASN A 94 3.33 19.85 -7.92
N ASN A 95 3.14 21.17 -7.87
CA ASN A 95 3.84 22.09 -6.96
C ASN A 95 3.05 22.40 -5.66
N THR A 96 2.05 21.58 -5.29
CA THR A 96 1.00 22.01 -4.33
C THR A 96 1.06 21.41 -2.93
N GLY A 97 2.08 20.65 -2.54
CA GLY A 97 2.12 20.12 -1.17
C GLY A 97 3.41 19.41 -0.80
N ASP A 98 3.67 19.40 0.50
CA ASP A 98 4.79 18.77 1.21
C ASP A 98 5.27 17.46 0.54
N HIS A 99 6.49 17.51 0.01
CA HIS A 99 7.15 16.45 -0.76
C HIS A 99 7.77 15.34 0.10
N SER A 100 7.62 15.38 1.42
CA SER A 100 8.25 14.44 2.34
C SER A 100 7.80 12.98 2.16
N ALA A 101 6.65 12.73 1.52
CA ALA A 101 6.13 11.38 1.23
C ALA A 101 6.36 10.91 -0.23
N ASN A 102 7.06 11.68 -1.06
CA ASN A 102 7.28 11.37 -2.49
C ASN A 102 7.99 10.03 -2.75
N GLU A 103 8.52 9.39 -1.71
CA GLU A 103 9.23 8.13 -1.78
C GLU A 103 8.40 6.97 -1.21
N ILE A 104 7.43 7.21 -0.31
CA ILE A 104 6.66 6.13 0.32
C ILE A 104 5.43 5.82 -0.53
N LEU A 105 5.34 4.58 -1.01
CA LEU A 105 4.17 4.12 -1.74
C LEU A 105 3.19 3.42 -0.81
N PHE A 106 3.63 2.36 -0.14
CA PHE A 106 2.82 1.56 0.77
C PHE A 106 3.51 1.41 2.11
N LEU A 107 2.74 1.58 3.19
CA LEU A 107 3.14 1.29 4.56
C LEU A 107 2.04 0.48 5.24
N ALA A 108 2.27 -0.83 5.40
CA ALA A 108 1.36 -1.74 6.07
C ALA A 108 1.78 -1.94 7.53
N GLY A 109 0.83 -1.78 8.46
CA GLY A 109 1.01 -2.09 9.88
C GLY A 109 1.04 -3.60 10.17
N ASN A 110 0.64 -4.41 9.20
CA ASN A 110 0.73 -5.87 9.22
C ASN A 110 1.44 -6.34 7.93
N ASP A 111 0.88 -7.29 7.20
CA ASP A 111 1.44 -7.81 5.94
C ASP A 111 1.24 -6.89 4.73
N LEU A 112 2.15 -7.01 3.77
CA LEU A 112 1.99 -6.49 2.41
C LEU A 112 2.02 -7.64 1.41
N ARG A 113 0.92 -7.85 0.70
CA ARG A 113 0.86 -8.80 -0.42
C ARG A 113 0.66 -8.08 -1.74
N ILE A 114 1.47 -8.44 -2.72
CA ILE A 114 1.33 -8.02 -4.11
C ILE A 114 1.27 -9.27 -4.98
N THR A 115 0.09 -9.57 -5.50
CA THR A 115 -0.09 -10.55 -6.57
C THR A 115 -0.22 -9.78 -7.88
N GLY A 116 0.93 -9.35 -8.41
CA GLY A 116 0.99 -8.44 -9.56
C GLY A 116 0.81 -9.16 -10.89
N ASN A 117 0.38 -8.39 -11.89
CA ASN A 117 0.36 -8.83 -13.29
C ASN A 117 1.66 -8.45 -14.02
N PRO A 118 1.98 -9.08 -15.17
CA PRO A 118 3.01 -8.56 -16.06
C PRO A 118 2.78 -7.09 -16.38
N ASP A 119 3.86 -6.32 -16.45
CA ASP A 119 3.89 -4.89 -16.81
C ASP A 119 3.37 -3.90 -15.75
N GLN A 120 2.91 -4.38 -14.59
CA GLN A 120 2.53 -3.52 -13.48
C GLN A 120 3.75 -2.81 -12.87
N GLN A 121 3.71 -1.48 -12.77
CA GLN A 121 4.79 -0.67 -12.22
C GLN A 121 4.51 -0.21 -10.79
N PHE A 122 5.46 -0.45 -9.90
CA PHE A 122 5.50 0.13 -8.55
C PHE A 122 6.68 1.06 -8.45
N ASN A 123 6.46 2.27 -7.95
CA ASN A 123 7.52 3.26 -7.72
C ASN A 123 7.47 3.71 -6.27
N GLY A 124 8.61 3.69 -5.59
CA GLY A 124 8.73 4.07 -4.18
C GLY A 124 8.99 2.90 -3.24
N ILE A 125 8.89 3.19 -1.95
CA ILE A 125 9.15 2.30 -0.83
C ILE A 125 7.87 1.53 -0.53
N LEU A 126 8.02 0.20 -0.51
CA LEU A 126 7.03 -0.76 -0.06
C LEU A 126 7.46 -1.24 1.32
N ALA A 127 6.70 -0.94 2.36
CA ALA A 127 7.06 -1.29 3.73
C ALA A 127 5.94 -2.06 4.42
N ALA A 128 6.32 -3.08 5.18
CA ALA A 128 5.43 -3.86 6.04
C ALA A 128 6.09 -4.08 7.40
N HIS A 129 5.30 -3.97 8.47
CA HIS A 129 5.74 -4.36 9.81
C HIS A 129 5.93 -5.88 9.92
N MET A 130 5.14 -6.67 9.20
CA MET A 130 5.21 -8.14 9.25
C MET A 130 5.81 -8.68 7.96
N GLU A 131 5.13 -9.56 7.25
CA GLU A 131 5.66 -10.22 6.06
C GLU A 131 5.30 -9.48 4.76
N VAL A 132 6.19 -9.61 3.77
CA VAL A 132 5.97 -9.16 2.39
C VAL A 132 5.95 -10.35 1.44
N GLN A 133 4.89 -10.47 0.65
CA GLN A 133 4.85 -11.35 -0.50
C GLN A 133 4.72 -10.54 -1.79
N VAL A 134 5.63 -10.77 -2.73
CA VAL A 134 5.51 -10.28 -4.11
C VAL A 134 5.50 -11.48 -5.04
N ALA A 135 4.43 -11.63 -5.82
CA ALA A 135 4.28 -12.69 -6.81
C ALA A 135 3.93 -12.11 -8.19
N GLY A 136 4.25 -12.87 -9.24
CA GLY A 136 3.98 -12.50 -10.63
C GLY A 136 5.19 -11.87 -11.31
N ASN A 137 4.97 -10.92 -12.22
CA ASN A 137 6.03 -10.26 -12.99
C ASN A 137 5.97 -8.72 -12.91
N PRO A 138 5.83 -8.11 -11.72
CA PRO A 138 5.81 -6.67 -11.61
C PRO A 138 7.20 -6.06 -11.83
N PHE A 139 7.22 -4.76 -12.13
CA PHE A 139 8.42 -3.95 -12.19
C PHE A 139 8.45 -2.95 -11.03
N LEU A 140 9.50 -3.01 -10.21
CA LEU A 140 9.68 -2.15 -9.03
C LEU A 140 10.85 -1.18 -9.25
N GLN A 141 10.57 0.12 -9.09
CA GLN A 141 11.57 1.17 -8.96
C GLN A 141 11.54 1.72 -7.53
N GLY A 142 12.37 1.19 -6.64
CA GLY A 142 12.34 1.57 -5.24
C GLY A 142 12.95 0.52 -4.32
N SER A 143 12.33 0.35 -3.15
CA SER A 143 12.82 -0.54 -2.10
C SER A 143 11.67 -1.30 -1.46
N ILE A 144 11.95 -2.52 -0.98
CA ILE A 144 11.05 -3.30 -0.14
C ILE A 144 11.67 -3.39 1.26
N VAL A 145 10.88 -3.10 2.29
CA VAL A 145 11.26 -3.23 3.70
C VAL A 145 10.22 -4.11 4.38
N ALA A 146 10.68 -5.21 4.97
CA ALA A 146 9.86 -6.07 5.81
C ALA A 146 10.59 -6.19 7.15
N GLU A 147 9.92 -5.83 8.25
CA GLU A 147 10.53 -5.99 9.57
C GLU A 147 10.47 -7.44 10.05
N ASN A 148 9.60 -8.28 9.45
CA ASN A 148 9.34 -9.64 9.94
C ASN A 148 8.97 -9.61 11.43
N GLY A 149 8.11 -8.65 11.77
CA GLY A 149 7.59 -8.45 13.12
C GLY A 149 6.91 -9.72 13.62
N LEU A 150 6.93 -9.92 14.93
CA LEU A 150 6.27 -11.07 15.51
C LEU A 150 4.75 -10.95 15.34
N HIS A 151 4.10 -12.05 14.93
CA HIS A 151 2.68 -12.26 15.15
C HIS A 151 2.42 -12.29 16.66
N ALA A 152 2.31 -11.13 17.32
CA ALA A 152 2.02 -11.13 18.74
C ALA A 152 0.60 -11.66 18.93
N MET A 153 0.46 -12.75 19.71
CA MET A 153 -0.85 -13.20 20.16
C MET A 153 -1.58 -12.02 20.82
N GLY A 154 -2.69 -11.58 20.23
CA GLY A 154 -3.45 -10.44 20.73
C GLY A 154 -3.10 -9.08 20.12
N GLN A 155 -2.37 -9.02 18.98
CA GLN A 155 -2.64 -7.94 18.05
C GLN A 155 -4.08 -8.15 17.56
N GLU A 156 -5.02 -7.53 18.25
CA GLU A 156 -6.26 -7.17 17.59
C GLU A 156 -5.88 -6.01 16.67
N ALA A 157 -6.32 -6.07 15.41
CA ALA A 157 -6.48 -4.82 14.67
C ALA A 157 -7.22 -3.86 15.63
N THR A 158 -6.88 -2.57 15.63
CA THR A 158 -7.35 -1.51 16.55
C THR A 158 -8.88 -1.46 16.79
N ASN A 159 -9.66 -2.30 16.11
CA ASN A 159 -11.11 -2.38 16.05
C ASN A 159 -11.71 -3.79 16.29
N GLY A 160 -11.01 -4.71 16.96
CA GLY A 160 -11.59 -5.99 17.40
C GLY A 160 -11.79 -7.04 16.30
N GLN A 161 -10.99 -6.96 15.23
CA GLN A 161 -10.95 -7.98 14.19
C GLN A 161 -9.69 -8.82 14.33
N ALA A 162 -9.85 -10.14 14.21
CA ALA A 162 -8.74 -11.08 14.27
C ALA A 162 -7.67 -10.67 13.25
N VAL A 163 -6.40 -10.65 13.69
CA VAL A 163 -5.27 -10.56 12.77
C VAL A 163 -5.35 -11.76 11.83
N VAL A 164 -5.47 -11.44 10.54
CA VAL A 164 -5.37 -12.40 9.47
C VAL A 164 -3.93 -12.33 8.98
N ASP A 165 -3.21 -13.42 9.16
CA ASP A 165 -1.91 -13.63 8.51
C ASP A 165 -2.19 -13.77 7.01
N LEU A 166 -2.01 -12.68 6.27
CA LEU A 166 -2.19 -12.63 4.83
C LEU A 166 -1.03 -13.32 4.11
N VAL A 167 0.15 -13.24 4.71
CA VAL A 167 1.41 -13.79 4.22
C VAL A 167 2.06 -14.61 5.34
N THR A 168 2.48 -15.83 5.03
CA THR A 168 3.07 -16.74 6.04
C THR A 168 4.57 -16.57 6.20
N GLN A 169 5.25 -16.12 5.15
CA GLN A 169 6.69 -15.86 5.12
C GLN A 169 7.00 -14.86 4.02
N ASN A 170 8.07 -14.08 4.20
CA ASN A 170 8.49 -13.19 3.12
C ASN A 170 8.84 -14.01 1.87
N SER A 171 8.35 -13.57 0.73
CA SER A 171 8.54 -14.30 -0.52
C SER A 171 8.56 -13.35 -1.72
N ILE A 172 9.45 -13.65 -2.66
CA ILE A 172 9.46 -13.05 -3.99
C ILE A 172 9.37 -14.22 -4.97
N GLU A 173 8.22 -14.32 -5.63
CA GLU A 173 7.87 -15.38 -6.56
C GLU A 173 7.65 -14.80 -7.98
N GLY A 174 7.89 -15.62 -9.00
CA GLY A 174 7.79 -15.20 -10.40
C GLY A 174 9.05 -14.48 -10.91
N SER A 175 8.88 -13.59 -11.89
CA SER A 175 9.99 -12.89 -12.58
C SER A 175 9.95 -11.38 -12.35
N MET A 176 9.82 -10.96 -11.08
CA MET A 176 9.90 -9.55 -10.71
C MET A 176 11.21 -8.92 -11.22
N ASN A 177 11.12 -7.73 -11.79
CA ASN A 177 12.28 -6.94 -12.18
C ASN A 177 12.36 -5.70 -11.27
N MET A 178 13.51 -5.51 -10.62
CA MET A 178 13.75 -4.40 -9.71
C MET A 178 14.94 -3.58 -10.22
N ASN A 179 14.75 -2.29 -10.44
CA ASN A 179 15.83 -1.37 -10.80
C ASN A 179 16.21 -0.46 -9.63
N ALA A 180 17.49 -0.14 -9.51
CA ALA A 180 18.04 0.67 -8.41
C ALA A 180 17.88 2.19 -8.64
N TYR A 181 17.00 2.62 -9.54
CA TYR A 181 16.80 4.05 -9.84
C TYR A 181 15.92 4.78 -8.80
N GLY A 182 15.45 4.07 -7.77
CA GLY A 182 14.88 4.67 -6.57
C GLY A 182 15.95 4.98 -5.52
N THR A 183 16.83 5.95 -5.79
CA THR A 183 17.65 6.55 -4.73
C THR A 183 16.74 7.25 -3.73
N ALA A 184 16.59 6.69 -2.54
CA ALA A 184 16.31 7.51 -1.36
C ALA A 184 17.56 8.34 -1.09
N VAL A 185 17.53 9.64 -1.40
CA VAL A 185 18.54 10.58 -0.91
C VAL A 185 18.12 10.99 0.50
N ILE A 186 18.35 10.10 1.46
CA ILE A 186 18.45 10.54 2.85
C ILE A 186 19.82 11.22 2.95
N GLY A 187 19.82 12.50 3.35
CA GLY A 187 20.98 13.39 3.32
C GLY A 187 22.32 12.70 3.61
N GLY A 188 23.21 12.72 2.62
CA GLY A 188 24.58 12.22 2.75
C GLY A 188 24.89 10.89 2.06
N GLY A 189 24.97 10.92 0.72
CA GLY A 189 26.05 10.25 -0.03
C GLY A 189 26.11 8.73 -0.16
N ASN A 190 25.29 7.92 0.50
CA ASN A 190 25.37 6.46 0.35
C ASN A 190 24.02 5.81 -0.04
N PRO A 191 23.93 5.15 -1.21
CA PRO A 191 22.74 4.40 -1.59
C PRO A 191 22.62 3.14 -0.71
N VAL A 192 21.45 2.93 -0.09
CA VAL A 192 21.13 1.66 0.56
C VAL A 192 20.84 0.62 -0.52
N LYS A 193 21.71 -0.38 -0.62
CA LYS A 193 21.57 -1.54 -1.50
C LYS A 193 21.03 -2.70 -0.69
N VAL A 194 19.87 -3.25 -1.07
CA VAL A 194 19.43 -4.55 -0.57
C VAL A 194 20.35 -5.61 -1.17
N THR A 195 21.24 -6.20 -0.36
CA THR A 195 22.28 -7.15 -0.80
C THR A 195 21.95 -8.62 -0.53
N GLY A 196 20.79 -8.91 0.03
CA GLY A 196 20.31 -10.28 0.26
C GLY A 196 19.33 -10.38 1.42
N TRP A 197 18.50 -11.42 1.38
CA TRP A 197 17.63 -11.83 2.48
C TRP A 197 18.26 -13.07 3.14
N ARG A 198 18.38 -13.10 4.47
CA ARG A 198 18.86 -14.27 5.22
C ARG A 198 17.80 -14.66 6.23
N GLU A 199 17.09 -15.74 5.92
CA GLU A 199 16.24 -16.43 6.88
C GLU A 199 17.14 -17.16 7.89
N LEU A 200 16.97 -16.88 9.18
CA LEU A 200 17.55 -17.70 10.24
C LEU A 200 16.53 -18.79 10.57
N VAL A 201 16.76 -19.97 9.99
CA VAL A 201 16.02 -21.19 10.37
C VAL A 201 16.41 -21.53 11.81
N HIS A 202 15.43 -21.63 12.72
CA HIS A 202 15.60 -22.22 14.05
C HIS A 202 15.03 -23.63 14.06
#